data_AF-A0A7C7LYY2-F1
#
_entry.id   AF-A0A7C7LYY2-F1
#
_cell.length_a   1.000
_cell.length_b   1.000
_cell.length_c   1.000
_cell.angle_alpha   90.00
_cell.angle_beta   90.00
_cell.angle_gamma   90.00
#
_symmetry.space_group_name_H-M   'P 1'
#
loop_
_entity.id
_entity.type
_entity.pdbx_description
1 polymer ?
#
loop_
_entity_poly.entity_id
_entity_poly.type
_entity_poly.pdbx_seq_one_letter_code
_entity_poly.pdbx_strand_id
1 'polypeptide(L)'
;MGELKNTDAQSAGMHTEQLSGRTQQVFFDVESRENEDRFLYPGAFEVDFDKHGEIDAVDLTAREVNTQIRDLMKEGMGSITIKNPGAKHSFGVGLLNRLNLTFEGSLGYFGCGLNDGPNIRITGRVGWSCGGNMMGGTVVIEKNGGSTFGNAIRGGDLVCKGDVGSRTGIDMKGGTIIVGGRTGAFSGFMMQRGRMIILGDAGMNLGDSMYDGTIYVGGKIAALGVDAIEGEMSELECAWIERKLEMYGLKAPHGAANLTKIVAGKQLWNYDNLEPAEKKLVL
;
A
#
# COMPACT_ATOMS: atom_id res chain seq x y z
N MET A 1 -28.27 -37.34 -1.61
CA MET A 1 -27.46 -38.01 -0.57
C MET A 1 -26.40 -38.82 -1.28
N GLY A 2 -25.15 -38.33 -1.30
CA GLY A 2 -24.02 -39.05 -1.91
C GLY A 2 -23.34 -39.93 -0.87
N GLU A 3 -23.08 -41.19 -1.21
CA GLU A 3 -22.37 -42.14 -0.34
C GLU A 3 -20.92 -41.71 -0.13
N LEU A 4 -20.52 -41.55 1.13
CA LEU A 4 -19.14 -41.30 1.54
C LEU A 4 -18.33 -42.60 1.40
N LYS A 5 -17.24 -42.56 0.63
CA LYS A 5 -16.30 -43.69 0.51
C LYS A 5 -15.48 -43.82 1.80
N ASN A 6 -15.32 -45.07 2.27
CA ASN A 6 -14.46 -45.40 3.40
C ASN A 6 -13.00 -45.00 3.10
N THR A 7 -12.45 -44.12 3.93
CA THR A 7 -11.04 -43.70 3.92
C THR A 7 -10.20 -44.54 4.88
N ASP A 8 -8.90 -44.64 4.62
CA ASP A 8 -7.91 -45.42 5.39
C ASP A 8 -7.91 -45.14 6.91
N ALA A 9 -8.41 -43.97 7.33
CA ALA A 9 -8.61 -43.60 8.74
C ALA A 9 -9.50 -44.57 9.53
N GLN A 10 -10.48 -45.23 8.89
CA GLN A 10 -11.35 -46.21 9.56
C GLN A 10 -10.65 -47.52 9.90
N SER A 11 -9.57 -47.87 9.20
CA SER A 11 -8.83 -49.12 9.44
C SER A 11 -7.94 -49.08 10.70
N ALA A 12 -7.70 -47.89 11.26
CA ALA A 12 -6.80 -47.66 12.39
C ALA A 12 -7.46 -47.77 13.78
N GLY A 13 -8.70 -48.28 13.89
CA GLY A 13 -9.31 -48.63 15.18
C GLY A 13 -9.69 -47.46 16.10
N MET A 14 -9.66 -46.21 15.63
CA MET A 14 -10.15 -45.04 16.37
C MET A 14 -11.67 -44.89 16.17
N HIS A 15 -12.46 -45.65 16.93
CA HIS A 15 -13.92 -45.72 16.78
C HIS A 15 -14.72 -44.66 17.57
N THR A 16 -14.05 -43.64 18.11
CA THR A 16 -14.72 -42.52 18.82
C THR A 16 -14.44 -41.20 18.13
N GLU A 17 -15.10 -40.99 16.99
CA GLU A 17 -15.16 -39.68 16.34
C GLU A 17 -16.10 -38.77 17.16
N GLN A 18 -15.54 -37.89 18.00
CA GLN A 18 -16.30 -36.91 18.80
C GLN A 18 -17.02 -35.82 17.97
N LEU A 19 -16.95 -35.90 16.64
CA LEU A 19 -17.43 -34.89 15.71
C LEU A 19 -18.49 -35.42 14.74
N SER A 20 -19.28 -36.42 15.14
CA SER A 20 -20.41 -36.85 14.32
C SER A 20 -21.33 -35.64 14.04
N GLY A 21 -21.51 -35.32 12.77
CA GLY A 21 -22.29 -34.16 12.31
C GLY A 21 -21.57 -32.81 12.31
N ARG A 22 -20.25 -32.74 12.55
CA ARG A 22 -19.44 -31.52 12.42
C ARG A 22 -18.27 -31.76 11.47
N THR A 23 -18.21 -31.00 10.39
CA THR A 23 -17.05 -31.02 9.49
C THR A 23 -15.92 -30.13 10.03
N GLN A 24 -14.68 -30.61 10.00
CA GLN A 24 -13.48 -29.81 10.29
C GLN A 24 -13.07 -28.91 9.10
N GLN A 25 -13.83 -28.94 8.01
CA GLN A 25 -13.57 -28.12 6.83
C GLN A 25 -13.97 -26.68 7.11
N VAL A 26 -13.00 -25.77 6.97
CA VAL A 26 -13.26 -24.33 6.94
C VAL A 26 -13.76 -23.99 5.54
N PHE A 27 -15.04 -23.65 5.43
CA PHE A 27 -15.58 -23.10 4.19
C PHE A 27 -15.32 -21.61 4.15
N PHE A 28 -14.55 -21.17 3.15
CA PHE A 28 -14.37 -19.76 2.87
C PHE A 28 -15.44 -19.34 1.86
N ASP A 29 -16.46 -18.62 2.33
CA ASP A 29 -17.52 -18.10 1.49
C ASP A 29 -17.36 -16.58 1.35
N VAL A 30 -16.80 -16.14 0.24
CA VAL A 30 -16.57 -14.71 -0.02
C VAL A 30 -17.88 -13.91 -0.05
N GLU A 31 -19.00 -14.56 -0.38
CA GLU A 31 -20.30 -13.93 -0.65
C GLU A 31 -21.24 -13.96 0.57
N SER A 32 -20.84 -14.57 1.69
CA SER A 32 -21.70 -14.55 2.87
C SER A 32 -21.74 -13.15 3.49
N ARG A 33 -22.94 -12.64 3.80
CA ARG A 33 -23.13 -11.39 4.57
C ARG A 33 -22.36 -11.38 5.90
N GLU A 34 -22.15 -12.56 6.50
CA GLU A 34 -21.31 -12.72 7.70
C GLU A 34 -19.81 -12.46 7.47
N ASN A 35 -19.36 -12.48 6.21
CA ASN A 35 -17.99 -12.17 5.80
C ASN A 35 -17.83 -10.76 5.22
N GLU A 36 -18.89 -10.15 4.65
CA GLU A 36 -18.86 -8.74 4.20
C GLU A 36 -18.46 -7.79 5.34
N ASP A 37 -19.03 -8.00 6.54
CA ASP A 37 -18.71 -7.20 7.74
C ASP A 37 -17.30 -7.47 8.30
N ARG A 38 -16.67 -8.61 7.98
CA ARG A 38 -15.33 -8.97 8.49
C ARG A 38 -14.19 -8.24 7.80
N PHE A 39 -14.46 -7.57 6.68
CA PHE A 39 -13.46 -6.79 5.93
C PHE A 39 -13.58 -5.28 6.15
N LEU A 40 -14.42 -4.85 7.10
CA LEU A 40 -14.66 -3.46 7.45
C LEU A 40 -14.27 -3.18 8.90
N TYR A 41 -13.98 -1.91 9.20
CA TYR A 41 -13.72 -1.48 10.57
C TYR A 41 -15.01 -1.47 11.39
N PRO A 42 -14.96 -1.82 12.69
CA PRO A 42 -16.07 -1.57 13.60
C PRO A 42 -16.47 -0.10 13.58
N GLY A 43 -17.74 0.18 13.29
CA GLY A 43 -18.26 1.54 13.18
C GLY A 43 -17.98 2.24 11.85
N ALA A 44 -17.47 1.52 10.84
CA ALA A 44 -17.48 2.02 9.47
C ALA A 44 -18.92 2.23 9.00
N PHE A 45 -19.21 3.41 8.46
CA PHE A 45 -20.49 3.71 7.79
C PHE A 45 -20.72 2.81 6.57
N GLU A 46 -21.98 2.35 6.42
CA GLU A 46 -22.47 1.82 5.16
C GLU A 46 -22.62 2.96 4.15
N VAL A 47 -22.02 2.79 2.97
CA VAL A 47 -22.05 3.80 1.91
C VAL A 47 -22.46 3.18 0.58
N ASP A 48 -23.14 3.96 -0.24
CA ASP A 48 -23.53 3.61 -1.59
C ASP A 48 -22.64 4.36 -2.58
N PHE A 49 -21.85 3.63 -3.38
CA PHE A 49 -20.91 4.22 -4.32
C PHE A 49 -21.59 4.99 -5.47
N ASP A 50 -22.88 4.76 -5.72
CA ASP A 50 -23.68 5.51 -6.69
C ASP A 50 -24.24 6.82 -6.10
N LYS A 51 -24.14 7.01 -4.77
CA LYS A 51 -24.50 8.27 -4.12
C LYS A 51 -23.31 9.22 -4.04
N HIS A 52 -23.54 10.42 -4.57
CA HIS A 52 -22.50 11.43 -4.74
C HIS A 52 -22.67 12.60 -3.77
N GLY A 53 -21.60 12.92 -3.05
CA GLY A 53 -21.46 14.14 -2.26
C GLY A 53 -20.42 15.08 -2.84
N GLU A 54 -20.55 16.38 -2.56
CA GLU A 54 -19.61 17.40 -3.00
C GLU A 54 -19.29 18.38 -1.87
N ILE A 55 -18.03 18.78 -1.77
CA ILE A 55 -17.56 19.79 -0.82
C ILE A 55 -16.73 20.83 -1.58
N ASP A 56 -17.09 22.10 -1.50
CA ASP A 56 -16.23 23.20 -1.95
C ASP A 56 -15.30 23.64 -0.82
N ALA A 57 -14.00 23.51 -1.03
CA ALA A 57 -13.01 23.72 0.02
C ALA A 57 -12.42 25.14 0.09
N VAL A 58 -12.88 26.13 -0.71
CA VAL A 58 -12.27 27.48 -0.79
C VAL A 58 -12.06 28.11 0.59
N ASP A 59 -13.11 28.17 1.42
CA ASP A 59 -13.07 28.84 2.73
C ASP A 59 -13.00 27.87 3.91
N LEU A 60 -12.82 26.58 3.64
CA LEU A 60 -12.79 25.54 4.67
C LEU A 60 -11.37 25.24 5.14
N THR A 61 -11.23 24.99 6.44
CA THR A 61 -10.03 24.43 7.05
C THR A 61 -9.92 22.93 6.79
N ALA A 62 -8.74 22.35 7.00
CA ALA A 62 -8.54 20.90 6.89
C ALA A 62 -9.44 20.10 7.85
N ARG A 63 -9.70 20.63 9.04
CA ARG A 63 -10.59 19.98 10.01
C ARG A 63 -12.02 19.95 9.48
N GLU A 64 -12.51 21.07 8.96
CA GLU A 64 -13.88 21.17 8.44
C GLU A 64 -14.07 20.27 7.22
N VAL A 65 -13.14 20.24 6.27
CA VAL A 65 -13.22 19.34 5.10
C VAL A 65 -13.23 17.87 5.54
N ASN A 66 -12.32 17.46 6.43
CA ASN A 66 -12.29 16.07 6.91
C ASN A 66 -13.54 15.69 7.72
N THR A 67 -14.11 16.63 8.48
CA THR A 67 -15.38 16.43 9.19
C THR A 67 -16.54 16.26 8.19
N GLN A 68 -16.63 17.13 7.18
CA GLN A 68 -17.69 17.05 6.17
C GLN A 68 -17.60 15.76 5.35
N ILE A 69 -16.39 15.29 4.99
CA ILE A 69 -16.22 13.97 4.35
C ILE A 69 -16.84 12.87 5.24
N ARG A 70 -16.58 12.92 6.54
CA ARG A 70 -17.15 11.96 7.50
C ARG A 70 -18.66 12.06 7.60
N ASP A 71 -19.21 13.26 7.59
CA ASP A 71 -20.66 13.48 7.68
C ASP A 71 -21.38 13.01 6.43
N LEU A 72 -20.84 13.28 5.23
CA LEU A 72 -21.37 12.72 3.99
C LEU A 72 -21.35 11.19 3.96
N MET A 73 -20.30 10.54 4.49
CA MET A 73 -20.29 9.08 4.63
C MET A 73 -21.39 8.58 5.58
N LYS A 74 -21.68 9.29 6.68
CA LYS A 74 -22.81 8.94 7.58
C LYS A 74 -24.16 9.03 6.88
N GLU A 75 -24.29 9.93 5.92
CA GLU A 75 -25.47 10.08 5.07
C GLU A 75 -25.54 9.01 3.95
N GLY A 76 -24.55 8.11 3.88
CA GLY A 76 -24.49 7.01 2.94
C GLY A 76 -23.83 7.36 1.60
N MET A 77 -23.14 8.51 1.49
CA MET A 77 -22.41 8.88 0.28
C MET A 77 -21.13 8.05 0.15
N GLY A 78 -21.06 7.20 -0.88
CA GLY A 78 -19.88 6.37 -1.18
C GLY A 78 -18.93 6.99 -2.19
N SER A 79 -19.35 8.05 -2.87
CA SER A 79 -18.51 8.81 -3.80
C SER A 79 -18.52 10.29 -3.45
N ILE A 80 -17.39 10.87 -3.06
CA ILE A 80 -17.29 12.27 -2.62
C ILE A 80 -16.27 13.02 -3.47
N THR A 81 -16.63 14.23 -3.91
CA THR A 81 -15.73 15.14 -4.64
C THR A 81 -15.42 16.39 -3.83
N ILE A 82 -14.14 16.71 -3.69
CA ILE A 82 -13.65 17.92 -3.03
C ILE A 82 -13.15 18.89 -4.11
N LYS A 83 -13.86 19.99 -4.26
CA LYS A 83 -13.51 21.06 -5.20
C LYS A 83 -12.60 22.08 -4.54
N ASN A 84 -11.77 22.73 -5.36
CA ASN A 84 -10.92 23.85 -4.95
C ASN A 84 -10.07 23.60 -3.69
N PRO A 85 -9.33 22.46 -3.58
CA PRO A 85 -8.58 22.14 -2.35
C PRO A 85 -7.44 23.11 -2.03
N GLY A 86 -7.03 23.97 -2.97
CA GLY A 86 -6.16 25.11 -2.70
C GLY A 86 -4.77 24.77 -2.16
N ALA A 87 -4.24 23.57 -2.44
CA ALA A 87 -2.99 23.07 -1.87
C ALA A 87 -2.93 23.09 -0.32
N LYS A 88 -4.11 23.02 0.33
CA LYS A 88 -4.21 22.92 1.79
C LYS A 88 -3.67 21.59 2.28
N HIS A 89 -3.16 21.61 3.50
CA HIS A 89 -2.47 20.46 4.11
C HIS A 89 -3.46 19.52 4.78
N SER A 90 -3.08 18.25 4.93
CA SER A 90 -3.80 17.28 5.76
C SER A 90 -5.26 17.01 5.35
N PHE A 91 -5.57 17.14 4.06
CA PHE A 91 -6.86 16.75 3.51
C PHE A 91 -6.95 15.24 3.31
N GLY A 92 -8.11 14.65 3.60
CA GLY A 92 -8.39 13.23 3.39
C GLY A 92 -7.57 12.30 4.27
N VAL A 93 -7.20 12.73 5.47
CA VAL A 93 -6.35 11.97 6.41
C VAL A 93 -7.21 11.14 7.38
N GLY A 94 -6.78 9.92 7.68
CA GLY A 94 -7.43 9.08 8.70
C GLY A 94 -8.81 8.56 8.29
N LEU A 95 -8.99 8.29 7.00
CA LEU A 95 -10.18 7.65 6.44
C LEU A 95 -10.04 6.14 6.56
N LEU A 96 -10.86 5.55 7.44
CA LEU A 96 -10.91 4.11 7.73
C LEU A 96 -12.18 3.45 7.16
N ASN A 97 -12.79 4.12 6.18
CA ASN A 97 -13.98 3.70 5.48
C ASN A 97 -13.63 3.46 4.02
N ARG A 98 -14.25 2.46 3.40
CA ARG A 98 -14.21 2.33 1.94
C ARG A 98 -15.13 3.40 1.34
N LEU A 99 -14.59 4.19 0.41
CA LEU A 99 -15.31 5.18 -0.39
C LEU A 99 -14.46 5.51 -1.62
N ASN A 100 -15.07 6.15 -2.62
CA ASN A 100 -14.38 6.86 -3.67
C ASN A 100 -14.26 8.34 -3.28
N LEU A 101 -13.04 8.87 -3.25
CA LEU A 101 -12.79 10.27 -2.93
C LEU A 101 -11.98 10.93 -4.04
N THR A 102 -12.50 12.01 -4.63
CA THR A 102 -11.78 12.76 -5.66
C THR A 102 -11.45 14.16 -5.16
N PHE A 103 -10.19 14.57 -5.30
CA PHE A 103 -9.75 15.96 -5.11
C PHE A 103 -9.52 16.61 -6.48
N GLU A 104 -10.34 17.61 -6.80
CA GLU A 104 -10.22 18.41 -8.02
C GLU A 104 -9.21 19.55 -7.83
N GLY A 105 -7.94 19.19 -7.77
CA GLY A 105 -6.85 20.14 -7.62
C GLY A 105 -5.67 19.56 -6.86
N SER A 106 -4.79 20.45 -6.42
CA SER A 106 -3.58 20.07 -5.69
C SER A 106 -3.83 20.01 -4.19
N LEU A 107 -3.16 19.09 -3.51
CA LEU A 107 -3.06 19.03 -2.06
C LEU A 107 -1.68 19.51 -1.60
N GLY A 108 -1.62 20.01 -0.38
CA GLY A 108 -0.36 20.40 0.26
C GLY A 108 0.31 19.23 0.97
N TYR A 109 0.92 19.50 2.13
CA TYR A 109 1.65 18.50 2.91
C TYR A 109 0.71 17.55 3.63
N PHE A 110 1.17 16.32 3.87
CA PHE A 110 0.50 15.30 4.69
C PHE A 110 -0.91 14.93 4.21
N GLY A 111 -1.22 15.12 2.92
CA GLY A 111 -2.50 14.70 2.34
C GLY A 111 -2.64 13.18 2.33
N CYS A 112 -3.86 12.68 2.54
CA CYS A 112 -4.21 11.27 2.36
C CYS A 112 -3.36 10.26 3.17
N GLY A 113 -2.77 10.68 4.29
CA GLY A 113 -2.06 9.79 5.21
C GLY A 113 -3.00 9.05 6.15
N LEU A 114 -2.48 8.00 6.81
CA LEU A 114 -3.18 7.21 7.83
C LEU A 114 -4.49 6.56 7.35
N ASN A 115 -4.65 6.38 6.05
CA ASN A 115 -5.86 5.81 5.46
C ASN A 115 -5.81 4.29 5.42
N ASP A 116 -6.98 3.67 5.53
CA ASP A 116 -7.16 2.24 5.32
C ASP A 116 -8.48 1.96 4.59
N GLY A 117 -8.37 1.56 3.32
CA GLY A 117 -9.49 1.14 2.49
C GLY A 117 -10.02 2.11 1.42
N PRO A 118 -9.88 3.44 1.48
CA PRO A 118 -10.50 4.32 0.46
C PRO A 118 -9.79 4.21 -0.90
N ASN A 119 -10.53 4.52 -1.97
CA ASN A 119 -9.99 4.78 -3.30
C ASN A 119 -9.96 6.28 -3.55
N ILE A 120 -8.77 6.87 -3.57
CA ILE A 120 -8.59 8.32 -3.64
C ILE A 120 -7.93 8.68 -4.98
N ARG A 121 -8.48 9.70 -5.66
CA ARG A 121 -7.89 10.29 -6.86
C ARG A 121 -7.63 11.77 -6.67
N ILE A 122 -6.44 12.24 -7.03
CA ILE A 122 -6.02 13.64 -6.93
C ILE A 122 -5.60 14.12 -8.32
N THR A 123 -6.35 15.06 -8.90
CA THR A 123 -6.08 15.54 -10.27
C THR A 123 -4.89 16.51 -10.36
N GLY A 124 -4.48 17.09 -9.23
CA GLY A 124 -3.36 18.01 -9.11
C GLY A 124 -2.05 17.37 -8.62
N ARG A 125 -1.19 18.22 -8.06
CA ARG A 125 0.07 17.82 -7.40
C ARG A 125 -0.18 17.59 -5.92
N VAL A 126 0.74 16.88 -5.26
CA VAL A 126 0.73 16.72 -3.80
C VAL A 126 2.06 17.15 -3.19
N GLY A 127 2.00 17.63 -1.95
CA GLY A 127 3.19 18.05 -1.21
C GLY A 127 3.92 16.90 -0.51
N TRP A 128 4.75 17.28 0.47
CA TRP A 128 5.52 16.37 1.32
C TRP A 128 4.61 15.36 2.04
N SER A 129 5.00 14.08 2.07
CA SER A 129 4.41 13.03 2.93
C SER A 129 2.97 12.63 2.57
N CYS A 130 2.58 12.83 1.32
CA CYS A 130 1.30 12.30 0.84
C CYS A 130 1.27 10.77 0.99
N GLY A 131 0.16 10.22 1.48
CA GLY A 131 0.00 8.77 1.67
C GLY A 131 0.84 8.17 2.80
N GLY A 132 1.42 9.00 3.68
CA GLY A 132 2.24 8.52 4.79
C GLY A 132 1.44 7.62 5.75
N ASN A 133 2.03 6.51 6.18
CA ASN A 133 1.41 5.52 7.07
C ASN A 133 0.08 4.94 6.58
N MET A 134 -0.17 4.93 5.27
CA MET A 134 -1.33 4.25 4.69
C MET A 134 -1.26 2.73 4.94
N MET A 135 -2.40 2.11 5.26
CA MET A 135 -2.53 0.70 5.63
C MET A 135 -3.17 -0.14 4.51
N GLY A 136 -4.03 0.47 3.70
CA GLY A 136 -4.80 -0.19 2.66
C GLY A 136 -5.57 0.82 1.81
N GLY A 137 -6.20 0.35 0.73
CA GLY A 137 -6.86 1.19 -0.27
C GLY A 137 -5.95 1.59 -1.42
N THR A 138 -6.38 2.59 -2.20
CA THR A 138 -5.62 3.14 -3.34
C THR A 138 -5.58 4.66 -3.28
N VAL A 139 -4.45 5.27 -3.63
CA VAL A 139 -4.32 6.73 -3.77
C VAL A 139 -3.56 7.02 -5.07
N VAL A 140 -4.22 7.66 -6.02
CA VAL A 140 -3.68 7.98 -7.35
C VAL A 140 -3.54 9.49 -7.52
N ILE A 141 -2.31 9.95 -7.77
CA ILE A 141 -1.95 11.33 -8.04
C ILE A 141 -1.65 11.46 -9.53
N GLU A 142 -2.41 12.29 -10.24
CA GLU A 142 -2.28 12.46 -11.69
C GLU A 142 -1.03 13.27 -12.08
N LYS A 143 -0.49 14.09 -11.18
CA LYS A 143 0.72 14.89 -11.41
C LYS A 143 1.86 14.43 -10.49
N ASN A 144 2.68 15.39 -10.03
CA ASN A 144 3.89 15.13 -9.23
C ASN A 144 3.59 15.08 -7.72
N GLY A 145 4.42 14.34 -7.00
CA GLY A 145 4.44 14.28 -5.54
C GLY A 145 5.69 14.92 -4.92
N GLY A 146 5.59 15.35 -3.67
CA GLY A 146 6.69 15.91 -2.90
C GLY A 146 7.68 14.86 -2.40
N SER A 147 8.62 15.30 -1.55
CA SER A 147 9.52 14.40 -0.82
C SER A 147 8.75 13.54 0.19
N THR A 148 9.41 12.48 0.67
CA THR A 148 8.90 11.43 1.57
C THR A 148 7.50 10.91 1.23
N PHE A 149 7.19 10.90 -0.05
CA PHE A 149 5.95 10.35 -0.58
C PHE A 149 5.81 8.88 -0.12
N GLY A 150 4.69 8.55 0.52
CA GLY A 150 4.44 7.21 1.07
C GLY A 150 5.34 6.81 2.25
N ASN A 151 5.84 7.76 3.05
CA ASN A 151 6.67 7.43 4.21
C ASN A 151 5.95 6.48 5.18
N ALA A 152 6.63 5.43 5.61
CA ALA A 152 6.11 4.42 6.53
C ALA A 152 4.79 3.76 6.10
N ILE A 153 4.49 3.73 4.79
CA ILE A 153 3.36 2.96 4.25
C ILE A 153 3.46 1.48 4.67
N ARG A 154 2.33 0.86 4.99
CA ARG A 154 2.22 -0.53 5.46
C ARG A 154 1.41 -1.40 4.50
N GLY A 155 0.53 -0.80 3.69
CA GLY A 155 -0.26 -1.52 2.69
C GLY A 155 -0.98 -0.58 1.73
N GLY A 156 -1.71 -1.18 0.79
CA GLY A 156 -2.37 -0.47 -0.31
C GLY A 156 -1.42 -0.09 -1.45
N ASP A 157 -1.98 0.59 -2.46
CA ASP A 157 -1.25 1.10 -3.62
C ASP A 157 -1.24 2.64 -3.62
N LEU A 158 -0.06 3.23 -3.56
CA LEU A 158 0.15 4.67 -3.65
C LEU A 158 0.85 5.00 -4.98
N VAL A 159 0.13 5.65 -5.88
CA VAL A 159 0.52 5.84 -7.28
C VAL A 159 0.67 7.31 -7.59
N CYS A 160 1.84 7.72 -8.07
CA CYS A 160 2.08 9.04 -8.64
C CYS A 160 2.42 8.89 -10.11
N LYS A 161 1.61 9.46 -11.01
CA LYS A 161 1.86 9.35 -12.46
C LYS A 161 3.02 10.23 -12.95
N GLY A 162 3.41 11.22 -12.17
CA GLY A 162 4.55 12.09 -12.46
C GLY A 162 5.80 11.75 -11.64
N ASP A 163 6.59 12.78 -11.37
CA ASP A 163 7.81 12.71 -10.57
C ASP A 163 7.51 12.80 -9.07
N VAL A 164 8.34 12.17 -8.24
CA VAL A 164 8.33 12.32 -6.78
C VAL A 164 9.66 12.83 -6.24
N GLY A 165 9.63 13.43 -5.05
CA GLY A 165 10.81 13.98 -4.39
C GLY A 165 11.76 12.94 -3.78
N SER A 166 12.62 13.40 -2.88
CA SER A 166 13.59 12.55 -2.17
C SER A 166 12.93 11.76 -1.04
N ARG A 167 13.55 10.66 -0.62
CA ARG A 167 13.08 9.82 0.50
C ARG A 167 11.70 9.19 0.27
N THR A 168 11.29 8.99 -0.98
CA THR A 168 10.04 8.27 -1.29
C THR A 168 10.11 6.87 -0.71
N GLY A 169 9.05 6.43 -0.03
CA GLY A 169 9.01 5.11 0.60
C GLY A 169 9.97 4.94 1.79
N ILE A 170 10.49 6.02 2.37
CA ILE A 170 11.31 5.94 3.58
C ILE A 170 10.58 5.17 4.67
N ASP A 171 11.27 4.21 5.28
CA ASP A 171 10.77 3.37 6.37
C ASP A 171 9.48 2.60 6.03
N MET A 172 9.24 2.30 4.74
CA MET A 172 8.07 1.53 4.31
C MET A 172 8.11 0.10 4.84
N LYS A 173 6.94 -0.42 5.23
CA LYS A 173 6.72 -1.69 5.94
C LYS A 173 5.80 -2.64 5.17
N GLY A 174 5.41 -2.27 3.95
CA GLY A 174 4.53 -3.03 3.07
C GLY A 174 3.92 -2.14 1.99
N GLY A 175 2.90 -2.64 1.31
CA GLY A 175 2.23 -1.94 0.21
C GLY A 175 3.06 -1.81 -1.07
N THR A 176 2.51 -1.05 -2.01
CA THR A 176 3.14 -0.73 -3.30
C THR A 176 3.21 0.77 -3.50
N ILE A 177 4.39 1.30 -3.80
CA ILE A 177 4.54 2.68 -4.32
C ILE A 177 4.86 2.59 -5.81
N ILE A 178 4.11 3.30 -6.64
CA ILE A 178 4.34 3.35 -8.09
C ILE A 178 4.60 4.80 -8.49
N VAL A 179 5.70 5.03 -9.21
CA VAL A 179 6.13 6.35 -9.68
C VAL A 179 6.26 6.30 -11.19
N GLY A 180 5.42 7.06 -11.91
CA GLY A 180 5.41 7.12 -13.36
C GLY A 180 6.58 7.88 -13.97
N GLY A 181 7.19 8.79 -13.20
CA GLY A 181 8.41 9.51 -13.55
C GLY A 181 9.61 9.07 -12.70
N ARG A 182 10.43 10.05 -12.31
CA ARG A 182 11.66 9.82 -11.52
C ARG A 182 11.42 9.94 -10.02
N THR A 183 12.36 9.40 -9.23
CA THR A 183 12.43 9.57 -7.77
C THR A 183 13.72 10.25 -7.33
N GLY A 184 13.67 10.98 -6.22
CA GLY A 184 14.82 11.70 -5.67
C GLY A 184 15.82 10.81 -4.92
N ALA A 185 16.74 11.46 -4.20
CA ALA A 185 17.76 10.79 -3.41
C ALA A 185 17.15 10.07 -2.19
N PHE A 186 17.83 9.03 -1.68
CA PHE A 186 17.44 8.27 -0.48
C PHE A 186 16.05 7.62 -0.56
N SER A 187 15.51 7.41 -1.75
CA SER A 187 14.26 6.67 -1.90
C SER A 187 14.46 5.21 -1.50
N GLY A 188 13.49 4.64 -0.78
CA GLY A 188 13.63 3.32 -0.14
C GLY A 188 14.55 3.29 1.08
N PHE A 189 14.97 4.44 1.63
CA PHE A 189 15.81 4.47 2.83
C PHE A 189 15.13 3.75 4.00
N MET A 190 15.84 2.81 4.65
CA MET A 190 15.31 1.99 5.75
C MET A 190 14.05 1.20 5.38
N MET A 191 13.88 0.84 4.10
CA MET A 191 12.77 0.02 3.63
C MET A 191 12.78 -1.34 4.35
N GLN A 192 11.69 -1.65 5.04
CA GLN A 192 11.57 -2.87 5.85
C GLN A 192 10.84 -3.98 5.12
N ARG A 193 9.85 -3.66 4.27
CA ARG A 193 9.11 -4.59 3.39
C ARG A 193 8.38 -3.81 2.30
N GLY A 194 7.77 -4.52 1.35
CA GLY A 194 6.87 -3.98 0.33
C GLY A 194 7.55 -3.83 -1.03
N ARG A 195 6.95 -3.06 -1.94
CA ARG A 195 7.45 -2.90 -3.32
C ARG A 195 7.43 -1.44 -3.77
N MET A 196 8.46 -1.01 -4.47
CA MET A 196 8.50 0.25 -5.21
C MET A 196 8.71 -0.01 -6.70
N ILE A 197 7.93 0.62 -7.57
CA ILE A 197 8.12 0.58 -9.03
C ILE A 197 8.34 2.03 -9.50
N ILE A 198 9.52 2.32 -10.02
CA ILE A 198 9.92 3.64 -10.52
C ILE A 198 10.16 3.51 -12.02
N LEU A 199 9.32 4.16 -12.83
CA LEU A 199 9.38 4.04 -14.28
C LEU A 199 10.42 4.96 -14.93
N GLY A 200 10.94 5.95 -14.18
CA GLY A 200 12.05 6.81 -14.61
C GLY A 200 13.34 6.59 -13.82
N ASP A 201 14.14 7.65 -13.71
CA ASP A 201 15.43 7.62 -13.02
C ASP A 201 15.28 7.61 -11.49
N ALA A 202 16.32 7.09 -10.82
CA ALA A 202 16.45 7.10 -9.37
C ALA A 202 17.68 7.89 -8.92
N GLY A 203 17.50 8.72 -7.89
CA GLY A 203 18.56 9.53 -7.30
C GLY A 203 19.62 8.70 -6.54
N MET A 204 20.58 9.41 -5.94
CA MET A 204 21.65 8.80 -5.14
C MET A 204 21.12 8.10 -3.88
N ASN A 205 21.86 7.10 -3.39
CA ASN A 205 21.55 6.34 -2.18
C ASN A 205 20.19 5.63 -2.24
N LEU A 206 19.84 5.08 -3.41
CA LEU A 206 18.61 4.29 -3.56
C LEU A 206 18.70 3.02 -2.71
N GLY A 207 17.66 2.75 -1.91
CA GLY A 207 17.58 1.58 -1.04
C GLY A 207 18.54 1.59 0.14
N ASP A 208 19.10 2.75 0.50
CA ASP A 208 20.08 2.82 1.58
C ASP A 208 19.54 2.23 2.90
N SER A 209 20.31 1.35 3.51
CA SER A 209 19.96 0.68 4.77
C SER A 209 18.64 -0.11 4.69
N MET A 210 18.26 -0.62 3.51
CA MET A 210 17.07 -1.45 3.36
C MET A 210 17.25 -2.82 4.04
N TYR A 211 16.22 -3.27 4.77
CA TYR A 211 16.21 -4.57 5.46
C TYR A 211 15.63 -5.67 4.58
N ASP A 212 14.53 -5.38 3.87
CA ASP A 212 13.83 -6.31 2.98
C ASP A 212 12.90 -5.53 2.03
N GLY A 213 12.25 -6.23 1.11
CA GLY A 213 11.40 -5.65 0.07
C GLY A 213 12.13 -5.49 -1.26
N THR A 214 11.47 -4.86 -2.24
CA THR A 214 11.99 -4.81 -3.62
C THR A 214 11.71 -3.47 -4.29
N ILE A 215 12.71 -2.91 -4.94
CA ILE A 215 12.61 -1.68 -5.73
C ILE A 215 12.90 -2.04 -7.19
N TYR A 216 12.03 -1.65 -8.12
CA TYR A 216 12.22 -1.81 -9.56
C TYR A 216 12.41 -0.44 -10.20
N VAL A 217 13.43 -0.29 -11.05
CA VAL A 217 13.78 0.98 -11.70
C VAL A 217 13.85 0.79 -13.21
N GLY A 218 13.12 1.62 -13.96
CA GLY A 218 13.10 1.59 -15.42
C GLY A 218 14.07 2.57 -16.10
N GLY A 219 14.60 3.54 -15.35
CA GLY A 219 15.62 4.48 -15.80
C GLY A 219 17.00 4.22 -15.20
N LYS A 220 17.82 5.26 -15.14
CA LYS A 220 19.16 5.21 -14.55
C LYS A 220 19.12 5.31 -13.03
N ILE A 221 19.92 4.51 -12.36
CA ILE A 221 20.17 4.63 -10.91
C ILE A 221 21.47 5.42 -10.73
N ALA A 222 21.40 6.56 -10.05
CA ALA A 222 22.58 7.40 -9.85
C ALA A 222 23.63 6.75 -8.93
N ALA A 223 23.19 6.17 -7.81
CA ALA A 223 24.00 5.36 -6.91
C ALA A 223 23.10 4.54 -5.98
N LEU A 224 23.49 3.30 -5.69
CA LEU A 224 22.87 2.50 -4.64
C LEU A 224 23.35 2.96 -3.26
N GLY A 225 22.48 2.81 -2.28
CA GLY A 225 22.81 3.03 -0.88
C GLY A 225 23.52 1.84 -0.24
N VAL A 226 23.89 1.98 1.03
CA VAL A 226 24.49 0.89 1.79
C VAL A 226 23.53 -0.31 1.87
N ASP A 227 24.06 -1.50 1.61
CA ASP A 227 23.33 -2.78 1.65
C ASP A 227 22.21 -2.93 0.60
N ALA A 228 22.15 -2.04 -0.40
CA ALA A 228 21.30 -2.24 -1.58
C ALA A 228 22.13 -2.89 -2.70
N ILE A 229 21.61 -3.97 -3.29
CA ILE A 229 22.27 -4.68 -4.40
C ILE A 229 21.27 -4.94 -5.54
N GLU A 230 21.80 -5.13 -6.75
CA GLU A 230 20.99 -5.63 -7.86
C GLU A 230 20.58 -7.10 -7.61
N GLY A 231 19.34 -7.43 -7.96
CA GLY A 231 18.79 -8.77 -7.89
C GLY A 231 18.28 -9.25 -9.25
N GLU A 232 18.05 -10.55 -9.36
CA GLU A 232 17.56 -11.15 -10.60
C GLU A 232 16.04 -10.96 -10.76
N MET A 233 15.63 -10.58 -11.97
CA MET A 233 14.23 -10.50 -12.37
C MET A 233 13.68 -11.88 -12.72
N SER A 234 12.52 -12.24 -12.14
CA SER A 234 11.79 -13.46 -12.49
C SER A 234 10.58 -13.17 -13.40
N GLU A 235 10.14 -14.18 -14.17
CA GLU A 235 8.95 -14.08 -15.02
C GLU A 235 7.67 -13.75 -14.23
N LEU A 236 7.54 -14.28 -13.01
CA LEU A 236 6.41 -14.00 -12.12
C LEU A 236 6.38 -12.53 -11.70
N GLU A 237 7.55 -11.94 -11.41
CA GLU A 237 7.68 -10.53 -11.09
C GLU A 237 7.35 -9.66 -12.31
N CYS A 238 7.88 -9.99 -13.49
CA CYS A 238 7.55 -9.30 -14.74
C CYS A 238 6.04 -9.28 -14.98
N ALA A 239 5.39 -10.45 -14.92
CA ALA A 239 3.96 -10.56 -15.14
C ALA A 239 3.14 -9.81 -14.07
N TRP A 240 3.59 -9.82 -12.82
CA TRP A 240 2.94 -9.05 -11.75
C TRP A 240 3.07 -7.53 -11.97
N ILE A 241 4.26 -7.04 -12.35
CA ILE A 241 4.50 -5.63 -12.62
C ILE A 241 3.61 -5.15 -13.77
N GLU A 242 3.56 -5.86 -14.90
CA GLU A 242 2.74 -5.45 -16.05
C GLU A 242 1.26 -5.34 -15.67
N ARG A 243 0.69 -6.36 -15.02
CA ARG A 243 -0.71 -6.30 -14.55
C ARG A 243 -0.94 -5.16 -13.57
N LYS A 244 0.01 -4.94 -12.64
CA LYS A 244 -0.10 -3.90 -11.62
C LYS A 244 -0.04 -2.50 -12.24
N LEU A 245 0.80 -2.28 -13.25
CA LEU A 245 0.90 -1.00 -13.97
C LEU A 245 -0.33 -0.75 -14.85
N GLU A 246 -0.85 -1.79 -15.51
CA GLU A 246 -2.05 -1.70 -16.35
C GLU A 246 -3.27 -1.20 -15.57
N MET A 247 -3.45 -1.65 -14.31
CA MET A 247 -4.51 -1.17 -13.42
C MET A 247 -4.54 0.36 -13.27
N TYR A 248 -3.40 1.04 -13.42
CA TYR A 248 -3.25 2.48 -13.26
C TYR A 248 -3.00 3.21 -14.59
N GLY A 249 -3.13 2.52 -15.73
CA GLY A 249 -2.86 3.06 -17.06
C GLY A 249 -1.38 3.40 -17.29
N LEU A 250 -0.48 2.69 -16.62
CA LEU A 250 0.97 2.84 -16.75
C LEU A 250 1.57 1.63 -17.47
N LYS A 251 2.81 1.77 -17.97
CA LYS A 251 3.56 0.70 -18.64
C LYS A 251 5.02 0.77 -18.27
N ALA A 252 5.67 -0.37 -18.10
CA ALA A 252 7.11 -0.41 -17.86
C ALA A 252 7.86 0.10 -19.11
N PRO A 253 8.86 0.98 -18.96
CA PRO A 253 9.69 1.38 -20.09
C PRO A 253 10.40 0.15 -20.65
N HIS A 254 10.20 -0.10 -21.95
CA HIS A 254 10.76 -1.28 -22.64
C HIS A 254 10.31 -2.63 -22.06
N GLY A 255 9.22 -2.68 -21.27
CA GLY A 255 8.67 -3.90 -20.67
C GLY A 255 9.33 -4.30 -19.34
N ALA A 256 8.56 -4.96 -18.48
CA ALA A 256 8.94 -5.22 -17.08
C ALA A 256 10.24 -6.03 -16.92
N ALA A 257 10.58 -6.88 -17.90
CA ALA A 257 11.83 -7.65 -17.89
C ALA A 257 13.10 -6.79 -17.98
N ASN A 258 12.98 -5.54 -18.44
CA ASN A 258 14.11 -4.60 -18.58
C ASN A 258 14.24 -3.66 -17.37
N LEU A 259 13.42 -3.84 -16.33
CA LEU A 259 13.60 -3.08 -15.09
C LEU A 259 14.78 -3.63 -14.29
N THR A 260 15.57 -2.74 -13.73
CA THR A 260 16.59 -3.11 -12.75
C THR A 260 15.93 -3.36 -11.40
N LYS A 261 16.07 -4.57 -10.87
CA LYS A 261 15.59 -4.94 -9.54
C LYS A 261 16.66 -4.69 -8.50
N ILE A 262 16.30 -4.02 -7.43
CA ILE A 262 17.13 -3.76 -6.26
C ILE A 262 16.50 -4.42 -5.03
N VAL A 263 17.34 -5.09 -4.25
CA VAL A 263 16.97 -5.83 -3.03
C VAL A 263 18.00 -5.59 -1.93
N ALA A 264 17.68 -5.98 -0.71
CA ALA A 264 18.62 -5.95 0.40
C ALA A 264 19.75 -6.97 0.18
N GLY A 265 20.99 -6.53 0.39
CA GLY A 265 22.19 -7.36 0.44
C GLY A 265 22.32 -8.16 1.73
N LYS A 266 21.46 -7.85 2.72
CA LYS A 266 21.32 -8.55 4.00
C LYS A 266 22.60 -8.55 4.84
N GLN A 267 23.49 -7.59 4.61
CA GLN A 267 24.72 -7.41 5.39
C GLN A 267 24.45 -6.70 6.73
N LEU A 268 23.39 -5.89 6.80
CA LEU A 268 22.99 -5.17 8.02
C LEU A 268 22.07 -6.00 8.92
N TRP A 269 21.83 -7.27 8.58
CA TRP A 269 21.06 -8.21 9.40
C TRP A 269 21.88 -8.64 10.62
N ASN A 270 21.98 -7.75 11.60
CA ASN A 270 22.54 -8.07 12.91
C ASN A 270 21.49 -8.84 13.72
N TYR A 271 21.23 -10.09 13.35
CA TYR A 271 20.69 -11.04 14.30
C TYR A 271 21.78 -11.25 15.32
N ASP A 272 21.60 -10.67 16.51
CA ASP A 272 22.50 -10.88 17.63
C ASP A 272 22.43 -12.38 17.95
N ASN A 273 23.41 -13.13 17.44
CA ASN A 273 23.64 -14.52 17.80
C ASN A 273 23.90 -14.53 19.30
N LEU A 274 22.87 -14.83 20.07
CA LEU A 274 22.79 -15.85 21.13
C LEU A 274 21.40 -15.69 21.78
N GLU A 275 20.61 -16.77 21.78
CA GLU A 275 19.39 -16.86 22.59
C GLU A 275 19.73 -16.51 24.06
N PRO A 276 18.78 -16.00 24.87
CA PRO A 276 19.05 -15.68 26.28
C PRO A 276 19.68 -16.84 27.07
N ALA A 277 19.38 -18.09 26.68
CA ALA A 277 19.95 -19.31 27.25
C ALA A 277 21.43 -19.55 26.86
N GLU A 278 21.91 -18.92 25.80
CA GLU A 278 23.25 -19.10 25.25
C GLU A 278 24.21 -17.96 25.63
N LYS A 279 23.71 -16.92 26.31
CA LYS A 279 24.55 -15.90 26.95
C LYS A 279 25.30 -16.54 28.12
N LYS A 280 26.60 -16.80 27.95
CA LYS A 280 27.48 -17.18 29.06
C LYS A 280 27.37 -16.12 30.16
N LEU A 281 26.92 -16.51 31.35
CA LEU A 281 27.00 -15.67 32.54
C LEU A 281 28.48 -15.30 32.74
N VAL A 282 28.80 -14.04 32.49
CA VAL A 282 30.08 -13.48 32.91
C VAL A 282 29.98 -13.33 34.43
N LEU A 283 30.61 -14.27 35.14
CA LEU A 283 30.89 -14.18 36.57
C LEU A 283 32.05 -13.23 36.83
#